data_AF-A0AAP0I1G8-F1
#
_entry.id   AF-A0AAP0I1G8-F1
#
_cell.length_a   1.000
_cell.length_b   1.000
_cell.length_c   1.000
_cell.angle_alpha   90.00
_cell.angle_beta   90.00
_cell.angle_gamma   90.00
#
_symmetry.space_group_name_H-M   'P 1'
#
loop_
_entity.id
_entity.type
_entity.pdbx_description
1 polymer ?
#
loop_
_entity_poly.entity_id
_entity_poly.type
_entity_poly.pdbx_seq_one_letter_code
_entity_poly.pdbx_strand_id
1 'polypeptide(L)'
;MLELDGTSNKSKFGANAILGVSLSVCRAGAGAKGVPLYKHIQELAGTKELVMPVPAFNVINGGSHAGNSLAMQEFMILPVGATSFAEAMRMGSEVYHILKGIIKAKYGQDACNVGDEGGFAPNVQDNREGLILLIDAIEKAGYTGKIKIGMDVAASEFFMKDGRYDLDFKKQPNDGAHVLTADRLCELYKDSCGLKRNLETCGMLAKLSGLHRKKLHQVFCQLNRNKASSGSR
;
A
#
# COMPACT_ATOMS: atom_id res chain seq x y z
N MET A 1 17.43 6.74 26.66
CA MET A 1 16.11 6.07 26.63
C MET A 1 16.23 4.56 26.47
N LEU A 2 16.88 4.06 25.41
CA LEU A 2 17.04 2.60 25.20
C LEU A 2 17.75 1.90 26.38
N GLU A 3 18.85 2.46 26.86
CA GLU A 3 19.59 1.92 28.02
C GLU A 3 18.77 1.96 29.32
N LEU A 4 17.99 3.03 29.55
CA LEU A 4 17.13 3.17 30.73
C LEU A 4 15.97 2.16 30.73
N ASP A 5 15.44 1.87 29.55
CA ASP A 5 14.46 0.79 29.37
C ASP A 5 15.11 -0.58 29.61
N GLY A 6 16.28 -0.81 28.99
CA GLY A 6 17.09 -2.01 29.22
C GLY A 6 16.55 -3.30 28.61
N THR A 7 15.42 -3.25 27.88
CA THR A 7 14.82 -4.43 27.24
C THR A 7 14.95 -4.36 25.71
N SER A 8 15.04 -5.52 25.06
CA SER A 8 15.19 -5.60 23.59
C SER A 8 13.96 -5.10 22.83
N ASN A 9 12.76 -5.28 23.42
CA ASN A 9 11.48 -4.93 22.82
C ASN A 9 10.83 -3.67 23.42
N LYS A 10 11.55 -2.91 24.26
CA LYS A 10 11.04 -1.68 24.91
C LYS A 10 9.84 -1.96 25.83
N SER A 11 9.79 -3.12 26.47
CA SER A 11 8.65 -3.57 27.27
C SER A 11 8.56 -2.92 28.65
N LYS A 12 9.67 -2.39 29.19
CA LYS A 12 9.66 -1.75 30.52
C LYS A 12 8.93 -0.40 30.50
N PHE A 13 9.19 0.44 29.51
CA PHE A 13 8.51 1.74 29.36
C PHE A 13 7.42 1.74 28.29
N GLY A 14 7.44 0.76 27.39
CA GLY A 14 6.61 0.74 26.20
C GLY A 14 7.24 1.54 25.05
N ALA A 15 7.22 0.95 23.85
CA ALA A 15 7.75 1.61 22.65
C ALA A 15 7.09 2.97 22.38
N ASN A 16 5.79 3.10 22.69
CA ASN A 16 5.01 4.32 22.45
C ASN A 16 5.51 5.49 23.33
N ALA A 17 5.84 5.23 24.60
CA ALA A 17 6.37 6.26 25.50
C ALA A 17 7.76 6.73 25.06
N ILE A 18 8.64 5.77 24.72
CA ILE A 18 9.99 6.07 24.22
C ILE A 18 9.91 6.87 22.90
N LEU A 19 9.03 6.48 21.98
CA LEU A 19 8.85 7.15 20.70
C LEU A 19 8.34 8.58 20.88
N GLY A 20 7.37 8.80 21.77
CA GLY A 20 6.84 10.13 22.07
C GLY A 20 7.93 11.10 22.53
N VAL A 21 8.79 10.67 23.46
CA VAL A 21 9.96 11.45 23.90
C VAL A 21 10.94 11.67 22.76
N SER A 22 11.27 10.62 22.00
CA SER A 22 12.23 10.68 20.89
C SER A 22 11.81 11.69 19.81
N LEU A 23 10.55 11.69 19.39
CA LEU A 23 10.02 12.64 18.40
C LEU A 23 9.98 14.07 18.94
N SER A 24 9.65 14.24 20.23
CA SER A 24 9.64 15.55 20.88
C SER A 24 11.03 16.17 20.95
N VAL A 25 12.05 15.37 21.30
CA VAL A 25 13.45 15.80 21.30
C VAL A 25 13.92 16.19 19.90
N CYS A 26 13.54 15.42 18.86
CA CYS A 26 13.86 15.77 17.48
C CYS A 26 13.26 17.13 17.06
N ARG A 27 11.99 17.39 17.41
CA ARG A 27 11.35 18.69 17.15
C ARG A 27 12.00 19.83 17.93
N ALA A 28 12.32 19.63 19.20
CA ALA A 28 13.01 20.62 20.02
C ALA A 28 14.42 20.92 19.47
N GLY A 29 15.15 19.90 19.01
CA GLY A 29 16.46 20.05 18.37
C GLY A 29 16.41 20.89 17.09
N ALA A 30 15.40 20.68 16.24
CA ALA A 30 15.16 21.52 15.07
C ALA A 30 14.86 22.98 15.46
N GLY A 31 14.01 23.18 16.46
CA GLY A 31 13.67 24.50 16.99
C GLY A 31 14.87 25.24 17.57
N ALA A 32 15.69 24.56 18.37
CA ALA A 32 16.92 25.13 18.96
C ALA A 32 17.95 25.54 17.89
N LYS A 33 18.00 24.83 16.75
CA LYS A 33 18.84 25.18 15.60
C LYS A 33 18.23 26.25 14.69
N GLY A 34 16.96 26.62 14.88
CA GLY A 34 16.26 27.54 13.99
C GLY A 34 16.05 27.00 12.56
N VAL A 35 15.99 25.68 12.38
CA VAL A 35 15.81 25.03 11.07
C VAL A 35 14.49 24.26 11.00
N PRO A 36 13.90 24.09 9.80
CA PRO A 36 12.75 23.19 9.62
C PRO A 36 13.05 21.76 10.06
N LEU A 37 12.04 21.05 10.58
CA LEU A 37 12.18 19.68 11.08
C LEU A 37 12.80 18.72 10.05
N TYR A 38 12.41 18.79 8.78
CA TYR A 38 12.93 17.91 7.74
C TYR A 38 14.45 18.13 7.49
N LYS A 39 14.96 19.36 7.65
CA LYS A 39 16.40 19.64 7.55
C LYS A 39 17.14 19.08 8.76
N HIS A 40 16.57 19.21 9.94
CA HIS A 40 17.15 18.60 11.13
C HIS A 40 17.25 17.07 11.01
N ILE A 41 16.19 16.43 10.49
CA ILE A 41 16.18 14.99 10.22
C ILE A 41 17.22 14.63 9.15
N GLN A 42 17.36 15.42 8.09
CA GLN A 42 18.39 15.23 7.05
C GLN A 42 19.80 15.22 7.65
N GLU A 43 20.12 16.19 8.52
CA GLU A 43 21.40 16.28 9.21
C GLU A 43 21.65 15.05 10.10
N LEU A 44 20.66 14.64 10.90
CA LEU A 44 20.75 13.46 11.76
C LEU A 44 20.95 12.17 10.96
N ALA A 45 20.33 12.07 9.79
CA ALA A 45 20.43 10.91 8.91
C ALA A 45 21.72 10.89 8.06
N GLY A 46 22.47 12.01 8.00
CA GLY A 46 23.64 12.13 7.13
C GLY A 46 23.30 12.16 5.63
N THR A 47 22.05 12.49 5.29
CA THR A 47 21.58 12.47 3.89
C THR A 47 21.99 13.76 3.16
N LYS A 48 22.65 13.64 2.00
CA LYS A 48 23.15 14.79 1.25
C LYS A 48 22.06 15.58 0.54
N GLU A 49 21.10 14.89 -0.06
CA GLU A 49 20.06 15.49 -0.89
C GLU A 49 18.67 15.15 -0.38
N LEU A 50 17.79 16.16 -0.37
CA LEU A 50 16.38 15.97 -0.06
C LEU A 50 15.63 15.58 -1.33
N VAL A 51 14.76 14.60 -1.20
CA VAL A 51 13.91 14.12 -2.30
C VAL A 51 12.46 14.18 -1.85
N MET A 52 11.59 14.75 -2.68
CA MET A 52 10.15 14.69 -2.45
C MET A 52 9.65 13.28 -2.83
N PRO A 53 8.92 12.60 -1.93
CA PRO A 53 8.44 11.25 -2.22
C PRO A 53 7.30 11.26 -3.23
N VAL A 54 7.15 10.17 -3.97
CA VAL A 54 5.88 9.89 -4.67
C VAL A 54 4.85 9.50 -3.60
N PRO A 55 3.71 10.20 -3.47
CA PRO A 55 2.67 9.80 -2.56
C PRO A 55 2.00 8.50 -3.06
N ALA A 56 1.81 7.55 -2.14
CA ALA A 56 1.00 6.37 -2.36
C ALA A 56 -0.34 6.57 -1.64
N PHE A 57 -1.39 6.90 -2.39
CA PHE A 57 -2.70 7.20 -1.82
C PHE A 57 -3.49 5.90 -1.70
N ASN A 58 -3.80 5.46 -0.49
CA ASN A 58 -4.75 4.37 -0.28
C ASN A 58 -6.16 4.87 -0.62
N VAL A 59 -6.78 4.28 -1.65
CA VAL A 59 -8.05 4.75 -2.22
C VAL A 59 -9.17 3.70 -2.21
N ILE A 60 -8.84 2.43 -2.03
CA ILE A 60 -9.79 1.36 -1.75
C ILE A 60 -9.25 0.52 -0.59
N ASN A 61 -10.09 0.37 0.45
CA ASN A 61 -9.78 -0.40 1.65
C ASN A 61 -10.45 -1.78 1.59
N GLY A 62 -9.72 -2.78 2.04
CA GLY A 62 -10.17 -4.15 2.24
C GLY A 62 -9.54 -4.74 3.50
N GLY A 63 -9.39 -6.06 3.53
CA GLY A 63 -8.79 -6.78 4.65
C GLY A 63 -9.45 -6.45 5.98
N SER A 64 -8.63 -6.26 7.01
CA SER A 64 -9.08 -5.89 8.36
C SER A 64 -9.51 -4.41 8.48
N HIS A 65 -9.25 -3.59 7.46
CA HIS A 65 -9.58 -2.15 7.45
C HIS A 65 -10.98 -1.84 6.87
N ALA A 66 -11.73 -2.85 6.41
CA ALA A 66 -13.06 -2.68 5.84
C ALA A 66 -13.97 -3.90 6.04
N GLY A 67 -15.25 -3.65 6.31
CA GLY A 67 -16.30 -4.66 6.45
C GLY A 67 -16.82 -5.26 5.13
N ASN A 68 -16.02 -5.27 4.06
CA ASN A 68 -16.36 -5.90 2.77
C ASN A 68 -15.77 -7.32 2.66
N SER A 69 -15.98 -8.02 1.53
CA SER A 69 -15.40 -9.35 1.28
C SER A 69 -13.95 -9.32 0.76
N LEU A 70 -13.37 -8.13 0.57
CA LEU A 70 -12.04 -7.99 -0.01
C LEU A 70 -10.97 -8.46 0.98
N ALA A 71 -10.15 -9.45 0.62
CA ALA A 71 -9.09 -9.94 1.50
C ALA A 71 -7.86 -9.03 1.54
N MET A 72 -7.48 -8.43 0.40
CA MET A 72 -6.32 -7.53 0.33
C MET A 72 -6.66 -6.20 0.99
N GLN A 73 -5.71 -5.64 1.75
CA GLN A 73 -5.99 -4.54 2.67
C GLN A 73 -6.05 -3.17 2.01
N GLU A 74 -5.11 -2.87 1.10
CA GLU A 74 -4.94 -1.52 0.56
C GLU A 74 -4.72 -1.59 -0.95
N PHE A 75 -5.45 -0.76 -1.70
CA PHE A 75 -5.21 -0.53 -3.11
C PHE A 75 -4.89 0.94 -3.30
N MET A 76 -3.66 1.19 -3.69
CA MET A 76 -3.07 2.52 -3.74
C MET A 76 -2.87 3.01 -5.17
N ILE A 77 -2.98 4.32 -5.37
CA ILE A 77 -2.53 4.99 -6.59
C ILE A 77 -1.25 5.79 -6.33
N LEU A 78 -0.31 5.73 -7.27
CA LEU A 78 1.02 6.33 -7.19
C LEU A 78 1.27 7.20 -8.42
N PRO A 79 1.15 8.53 -8.33
CA PRO A 79 1.39 9.44 -9.46
C PRO A 79 2.88 9.62 -9.81
N VAL A 80 3.52 8.56 -10.29
CA VAL A 80 4.96 8.55 -10.63
C VAL A 80 5.33 9.45 -11.81
N GLY A 81 4.36 9.79 -12.67
CA GLY A 81 4.54 10.65 -13.84
C GLY A 81 4.35 12.14 -13.58
N ALA A 82 4.16 12.54 -12.31
CA ALA A 82 4.08 13.94 -11.91
C ALA A 82 5.48 14.59 -11.87
N THR A 83 5.58 15.86 -12.23
CA THR A 83 6.84 16.64 -12.19
C THR A 83 7.06 17.35 -10.86
N SER A 84 6.07 17.31 -9.96
CA SER A 84 6.17 17.88 -8.62
C SER A 84 5.23 17.17 -7.64
N PHE A 85 5.51 17.30 -6.34
CA PHE A 85 4.62 16.76 -5.31
C PHE A 85 3.22 17.40 -5.36
N ALA A 86 3.13 18.70 -5.68
CA ALA A 86 1.86 19.40 -5.84
C ALA A 86 1.03 18.82 -7.00
N GLU A 87 1.68 18.53 -8.13
CA GLU A 87 1.00 17.85 -9.25
C GLU A 87 0.59 16.42 -8.86
N ALA A 88 1.43 15.68 -8.14
CA ALA A 88 1.09 14.34 -7.66
C ALA A 88 -0.14 14.36 -6.74
N MET A 89 -0.24 15.33 -5.83
CA MET A 89 -1.42 15.54 -4.99
C MET A 89 -2.67 15.84 -5.81
N ARG A 90 -2.57 16.73 -6.81
CA ARG A 90 -3.68 17.06 -7.71
C ARG A 90 -4.16 15.82 -8.46
N MET A 91 -3.24 15.10 -9.11
CA MET A 91 -3.53 13.85 -9.83
C MET A 91 -4.21 12.81 -8.93
N GLY A 92 -3.68 12.60 -7.71
CA GLY A 92 -4.26 11.68 -6.74
C GLY A 92 -5.69 12.08 -6.33
N SER A 93 -5.91 13.36 -6.04
CA SER A 93 -7.22 13.87 -5.62
C SER A 93 -8.29 13.77 -6.72
N GLU A 94 -7.94 14.07 -7.97
CA GLU A 94 -8.85 13.98 -9.11
C GLU A 94 -9.26 12.52 -9.37
N VAL A 95 -8.30 11.59 -9.35
CA VAL A 95 -8.61 10.15 -9.47
C VAL A 95 -9.49 9.67 -8.32
N TYR A 96 -9.21 10.09 -7.08
CA TYR A 96 -10.02 9.71 -5.91
C TYR A 96 -11.48 10.17 -6.05
N HIS A 97 -11.72 11.41 -6.50
CA HIS A 97 -13.08 11.91 -6.71
C HIS A 97 -13.80 11.23 -7.88
N ILE A 98 -13.08 10.92 -8.97
CA ILE A 98 -13.63 10.16 -10.09
C ILE A 98 -13.97 8.73 -9.64
N LEU A 99 -13.09 8.09 -8.88
CA LEU A 99 -13.32 6.77 -8.30
C LEU A 99 -14.58 6.76 -7.43
N LYS A 100 -14.80 7.78 -6.59
CA LYS A 100 -16.05 7.95 -5.82
C LYS A 100 -17.28 7.92 -6.71
N GLY A 101 -17.24 8.63 -7.85
CA GLY A 101 -18.34 8.65 -8.82
C GLY A 101 -18.60 7.28 -9.45
N ILE A 102 -17.53 6.54 -9.80
CA ILE A 102 -17.64 5.18 -10.34
C ILE A 102 -18.24 4.23 -9.31
N ILE A 103 -17.74 4.26 -8.06
CA ILE A 103 -18.23 3.43 -6.96
C ILE A 103 -19.71 3.74 -6.69
N LYS A 104 -20.08 5.02 -6.61
CA LYS A 104 -21.47 5.45 -6.41
C LYS A 104 -22.40 4.90 -7.49
N ALA A 105 -21.98 4.97 -8.75
CA ALA A 105 -22.78 4.51 -9.87
C ALA A 105 -22.95 2.98 -9.90
N LYS A 106 -21.91 2.23 -9.48
CA LYS A 106 -21.90 0.76 -9.55
C LYS A 106 -22.47 0.07 -8.32
N TYR A 107 -22.21 0.59 -7.12
CA TYR A 107 -22.55 -0.04 -5.85
C TYR A 107 -23.49 0.81 -4.98
N GLY A 108 -23.86 2.01 -5.41
CA GLY A 108 -24.73 2.91 -4.68
C GLY A 108 -23.98 3.87 -3.74
N GLN A 109 -24.75 4.78 -3.14
CA GLN A 109 -24.21 5.87 -2.29
C GLN A 109 -23.52 5.35 -1.03
N ASP A 110 -23.99 4.24 -0.46
CA ASP A 110 -23.46 3.69 0.80
C ASP A 110 -22.07 3.09 0.63
N ALA A 111 -21.72 2.65 -0.58
CA ALA A 111 -20.38 2.16 -0.92
C ALA A 111 -19.32 3.28 -0.98
N CYS A 112 -19.74 4.56 -0.91
CA CYS A 112 -18.84 5.71 -0.89
C CYS A 112 -18.40 6.12 0.52
N ASN A 113 -18.80 5.37 1.55
CA ASN A 113 -18.24 5.52 2.89
C ASN A 113 -16.75 5.18 2.86
N VAL A 114 -16.00 5.84 3.74
CA VAL A 114 -14.55 5.71 3.82
C VAL A 114 -14.15 4.88 5.04
N GLY A 115 -13.10 4.09 4.90
CA GLY A 115 -12.48 3.37 6.02
C GLY A 115 -11.52 4.26 6.82
N ASP A 116 -10.76 3.64 7.72
CA ASP A 116 -9.88 4.33 8.69
C ASP A 116 -8.84 5.26 8.04
N GLU A 117 -8.42 4.92 6.81
CA GLU A 117 -7.38 5.66 6.06
C GLU A 117 -7.96 6.58 4.97
N GLY A 118 -9.28 6.75 4.90
CA GLY A 118 -9.93 7.63 3.93
C GLY A 118 -10.20 7.02 2.55
N GLY A 119 -9.70 5.82 2.27
CA GLY A 119 -10.07 5.06 1.06
C GLY A 119 -11.51 4.51 1.15
N PHE A 120 -12.13 4.25 -0.01
CA PHE A 120 -13.50 3.73 -0.07
C PHE A 120 -13.55 2.25 0.30
N ALA A 121 -14.68 1.80 0.86
CA ALA A 121 -14.90 0.39 1.20
C ALA A 121 -16.07 -0.22 0.39
N PRO A 122 -15.99 -0.27 -0.96
CA PRO A 122 -17.02 -0.89 -1.77
C PRO A 122 -17.10 -2.39 -1.49
N ASN A 123 -18.30 -2.95 -1.65
CA ASN A 123 -18.52 -4.40 -1.54
C ASN A 123 -18.12 -5.13 -2.84
N VAL A 124 -16.83 -5.04 -3.17
CA VAL A 124 -16.24 -5.75 -4.31
C VAL A 124 -16.17 -7.26 -4.01
N GLN A 125 -16.42 -8.06 -5.05
CA GLN A 125 -16.48 -9.52 -4.94
C GLN A 125 -15.09 -10.15 -4.94
N ASP A 126 -14.12 -9.53 -5.62
CA ASP A 126 -12.75 -10.01 -5.68
C ASP A 126 -11.72 -8.87 -5.84
N ASN A 127 -10.44 -9.22 -5.66
CA ASN A 127 -9.32 -8.26 -5.77
C ASN A 127 -9.15 -7.69 -7.19
N ARG A 128 -9.56 -8.44 -8.21
CA ARG A 128 -9.44 -8.03 -9.61
C ARG A 128 -10.42 -6.90 -9.92
N GLU A 129 -11.61 -6.98 -9.36
CA GLU A 129 -12.63 -5.93 -9.47
C GLU A 129 -12.14 -4.61 -8.88
N GLY A 130 -11.50 -4.64 -7.71
CA GLY A 130 -10.85 -3.46 -7.12
C GLY A 130 -9.81 -2.82 -8.05
N LEU A 131 -8.96 -3.64 -8.67
CA LEU A 131 -7.98 -3.16 -9.66
C LEU A 131 -8.64 -2.54 -10.90
N ILE A 132 -9.72 -3.15 -11.41
CA ILE A 132 -10.45 -2.63 -12.58
C ILE A 132 -11.05 -1.26 -12.28
N LEU A 133 -11.64 -1.06 -11.09
CA LEU A 133 -12.18 0.24 -10.68
C LEU A 133 -11.10 1.33 -10.69
N LEU A 134 -9.87 1.01 -10.24
CA LEU A 134 -8.75 1.94 -10.26
C LEU A 134 -8.28 2.24 -11.68
N ILE A 135 -8.19 1.23 -12.54
CA ILE A 135 -7.83 1.41 -13.95
C ILE A 135 -8.83 2.34 -14.63
N ASP A 136 -10.13 2.10 -14.45
CA ASP A 136 -11.19 2.93 -15.01
C ASP A 136 -11.15 4.37 -14.47
N ALA A 137 -10.84 4.56 -13.18
CA ALA A 137 -10.71 5.88 -12.58
C ALA A 137 -9.51 6.65 -13.13
N ILE A 138 -8.36 5.99 -13.26
CA ILE A 138 -7.13 6.58 -13.83
C ILE A 138 -7.35 6.97 -15.29
N GLU A 139 -8.02 6.11 -16.06
CA GLU A 139 -8.33 6.35 -17.48
C GLU A 139 -9.29 7.54 -17.63
N LYS A 140 -10.38 7.58 -16.86
CA LYS A 140 -11.33 8.70 -16.89
C LYS A 140 -10.73 10.01 -16.40
N ALA A 141 -9.73 9.96 -15.53
CA ALA A 141 -8.99 11.15 -15.10
C ALA A 141 -7.96 11.65 -16.13
N GLY A 142 -7.72 10.89 -17.21
CA GLY A 142 -6.74 11.26 -18.23
C GLY A 142 -5.27 11.04 -17.78
N TYR A 143 -5.03 10.18 -16.79
CA TYR A 143 -3.69 9.93 -16.22
C TYR A 143 -3.11 8.56 -16.54
N THR A 144 -3.64 7.87 -17.55
CA THR A 144 -3.08 6.61 -18.05
C THR A 144 -1.58 6.75 -18.32
N GLY A 145 -0.80 5.79 -17.81
CA GLY A 145 0.67 5.79 -17.92
C GLY A 145 1.39 6.66 -16.88
N LYS A 146 0.74 7.70 -16.34
CA LYS A 146 1.32 8.61 -15.33
C LYS A 146 1.05 8.19 -13.89
N ILE A 147 -0.01 7.43 -13.63
CA ILE A 147 -0.33 6.85 -12.32
C ILE A 147 -0.16 5.34 -12.37
N LYS A 148 0.54 4.80 -11.37
CA LYS A 148 0.70 3.36 -11.16
C LYS A 148 -0.16 2.90 -9.99
N ILE A 149 -0.39 1.60 -9.92
CA ILE A 149 -1.11 0.98 -8.81
C ILE A 149 -0.13 0.25 -7.90
N GLY A 150 -0.31 0.43 -6.60
CA GLY A 150 0.36 -0.30 -5.54
C GLY A 150 -0.67 -1.01 -4.67
N MET A 151 -0.23 -2.03 -3.94
CA MET A 151 -1.12 -2.81 -3.08
C MET A 151 -0.39 -3.20 -1.81
N ASP A 152 -1.05 -3.06 -0.65
CA ASP A 152 -0.69 -3.81 0.57
C ASP A 152 -1.69 -4.95 0.74
N VAL A 153 -1.18 -6.17 0.62
CA VAL A 153 -2.00 -7.38 0.74
C VAL A 153 -2.24 -7.74 2.20
N ALA A 154 -1.34 -7.37 3.12
CA ALA A 154 -1.38 -7.78 4.53
C ALA A 154 -1.62 -9.30 4.72
N ALA A 155 -0.95 -10.15 3.91
CA ALA A 155 -1.29 -11.58 3.82
C ALA A 155 -1.14 -12.38 5.12
N SER A 156 -0.46 -11.81 6.12
CA SER A 156 -0.39 -12.36 7.47
C SER A 156 -1.76 -12.45 8.15
N GLU A 157 -2.68 -11.55 7.83
CA GLU A 157 -4.04 -11.51 8.39
C GLU A 157 -4.88 -12.72 7.99
N PHE A 158 -4.58 -13.30 6.83
CA PHE A 158 -5.26 -14.48 6.30
C PHE A 158 -4.34 -15.69 6.10
N PHE A 159 -3.20 -15.69 6.81
CA PHE A 159 -2.29 -16.82 6.81
C PHE A 159 -2.76 -17.90 7.79
N MET A 160 -2.93 -19.11 7.30
CA MET A 160 -3.37 -20.26 8.06
C MET A 160 -2.19 -20.99 8.71
N LYS A 161 -2.46 -21.69 9.83
CA LYS A 161 -1.43 -22.45 10.58
C LYS A 161 -0.73 -23.54 9.76
N ASP A 162 -1.41 -24.04 8.73
CA ASP A 162 -0.90 -25.09 7.82
C ASP A 162 -0.06 -24.54 6.65
N GLY A 163 0.20 -23.23 6.62
CA GLY A 163 1.02 -22.61 5.57
C GLY A 163 0.25 -22.14 4.34
N ARG A 164 -1.09 -22.24 4.34
CA ARG A 164 -1.96 -21.75 3.26
C ARG A 164 -2.52 -20.36 3.57
N TYR A 165 -3.22 -19.79 2.59
CA TYR A 165 -3.77 -18.43 2.65
C TYR A 165 -5.26 -18.45 2.31
N ASP A 166 -6.10 -17.86 3.18
CA ASP A 166 -7.54 -17.87 3.02
C ASP A 166 -8.08 -16.52 2.50
N LEU A 167 -8.35 -16.42 1.21
CA LEU A 167 -8.85 -15.17 0.63
C LEU A 167 -10.31 -14.84 0.98
N ASP A 168 -11.00 -15.66 1.78
CA ASP A 168 -12.36 -15.40 2.29
C ASP A 168 -12.40 -15.47 3.83
N PHE A 169 -11.28 -15.18 4.51
CA PHE A 169 -11.12 -15.32 5.96
C PHE A 169 -12.16 -14.57 6.82
N LYS A 170 -12.85 -13.58 6.25
CA LYS A 170 -13.90 -12.79 6.91
C LYS A 170 -15.27 -13.46 6.89
N LYS A 171 -15.50 -14.44 6.01
CA LYS A 171 -16.79 -15.14 5.90
C LYS A 171 -16.79 -16.37 6.79
N GLN A 172 -17.83 -16.50 7.62
CA GLN A 172 -18.05 -17.69 8.43
C GLN A 172 -19.52 -18.13 8.30
N PRO A 173 -19.79 -19.41 7.96
CA PRO A 173 -18.83 -20.48 7.69
C PRO A 173 -18.08 -20.29 6.35
N ASN A 174 -16.78 -20.60 6.33
CA ASN A 174 -15.97 -20.64 5.11
C ASN A 174 -15.98 -22.06 4.52
N ASP A 175 -16.21 -22.18 3.22
CA ASP A 175 -16.23 -23.46 2.48
C ASP A 175 -14.83 -23.93 2.03
N GLY A 176 -13.81 -23.10 2.24
CA GLY A 176 -12.42 -23.38 1.88
C GLY A 176 -12.12 -23.25 0.38
N ALA A 177 -13.08 -22.83 -0.45
CA ALA A 177 -12.92 -22.73 -1.90
C ALA A 177 -11.85 -21.69 -2.30
N HIS A 178 -11.61 -20.71 -1.44
CA HIS A 178 -10.66 -19.61 -1.67
C HIS A 178 -9.34 -19.77 -0.90
N VAL A 179 -9.05 -20.98 -0.40
CA VAL A 179 -7.79 -21.29 0.27
C VAL A 179 -6.71 -21.64 -0.75
N LEU A 180 -5.64 -20.85 -0.78
CA LEU A 180 -4.54 -20.96 -1.73
C LEU A 180 -3.24 -21.42 -1.07
N THR A 181 -2.43 -22.17 -1.82
CA THR A 181 -1.03 -22.38 -1.48
C THR A 181 -0.21 -21.13 -1.78
N ALA A 182 1.00 -21.02 -1.20
CA ALA A 182 1.91 -19.92 -1.50
C ALA A 182 2.21 -19.77 -3.01
N ASP A 183 2.36 -20.88 -3.74
CA ASP A 183 2.64 -20.86 -5.18
C ASP A 183 1.44 -20.34 -5.98
N ARG A 184 0.22 -20.78 -5.64
CA ARG A 184 -1.01 -20.29 -6.29
C ARG A 184 -1.26 -18.81 -5.98
N LEU A 185 -0.93 -18.36 -4.77
CA LEU A 185 -1.00 -16.94 -4.43
C LEU A 185 0.03 -16.11 -5.23
N CYS A 186 1.24 -16.64 -5.45
CA CYS A 186 2.23 -16.01 -6.32
C CYS A 186 1.73 -15.87 -7.77
N GLU A 187 1.04 -16.88 -8.28
CA GLU A 187 0.44 -16.84 -9.63
C GLU A 187 -0.66 -15.79 -9.72
N LEU A 188 -1.55 -15.72 -8.73
CA LEU A 188 -2.56 -14.68 -8.63
C LEU A 188 -1.94 -13.26 -8.67
N TYR A 189 -0.82 -13.07 -7.99
CA TYR A 189 -0.09 -11.79 -8.04
C TYR A 189 0.50 -11.49 -9.42
N LYS A 190 1.04 -12.50 -10.12
CA LYS A 190 1.55 -12.34 -11.49
C LYS A 190 0.42 -11.99 -12.45
N ASP A 191 -0.71 -12.64 -12.34
CA ASP A 191 -1.89 -12.38 -13.16
C ASP A 191 -2.43 -10.97 -12.91
N SER A 192 -2.47 -10.55 -11.64
CA SER A 192 -2.85 -9.19 -11.24
C SER A 192 -1.92 -8.13 -11.82
N CYS A 193 -0.61 -8.41 -11.90
CA CYS A 193 0.35 -7.55 -12.58
C CYS A 193 0.19 -7.54 -14.11
N GLY A 194 -0.38 -8.61 -14.68
CA GLY A 194 -0.59 -8.81 -16.12
C GLY A 194 -1.94 -8.30 -16.64
N LEU A 195 -2.82 -7.77 -15.77
CA LEU A 195 -4.11 -7.19 -16.16
C LEU A 195 -3.89 -5.99 -17.11
N LYS A 196 -4.05 -6.26 -18.41
CA LYS A 196 -3.77 -5.42 -19.60
C LYS A 196 -2.29 -5.09 -19.83
N ARG A 197 -1.77 -5.62 -20.94
CA ARG A 197 -0.44 -5.36 -21.55
C ARG A 197 -0.08 -3.88 -21.80
N ASN A 198 -0.98 -2.93 -21.52
CA ASN A 198 -0.78 -1.49 -21.71
C ASN A 198 -0.57 -0.71 -20.39
N LEU A 199 -0.70 -1.37 -19.22
CA LEU A 199 -0.25 -0.83 -17.95
C LEU A 199 1.13 -1.38 -17.66
N GLU A 200 2.14 -0.77 -18.27
CA GLU A 200 3.49 -0.93 -17.75
C GLU A 200 3.47 -0.51 -16.27
N THR A 201 3.65 -1.47 -15.37
CA THR A 201 3.90 -1.32 -13.92
C THR A 201 2.68 -1.31 -12.98
N CYS A 202 2.27 -2.50 -12.53
CA CYS A 202 1.78 -2.71 -11.17
C CYS A 202 3.00 -2.96 -10.26
N GLY A 203 3.16 -2.21 -9.17
CA GLY A 203 4.21 -2.39 -8.18
C GLY A 203 3.61 -2.96 -6.90
N MET A 204 3.58 -4.27 -6.74
CA MET A 204 2.89 -4.91 -5.62
C MET A 204 3.76 -4.96 -4.36
N LEU A 205 3.55 -4.05 -3.40
CA LEU A 205 4.25 -4.04 -2.12
C LEU A 205 3.60 -5.01 -1.12
N ALA A 206 3.88 -6.32 -1.27
CA ALA A 206 3.38 -7.31 -0.33
C ALA A 206 4.13 -7.25 1.02
N LYS A 207 3.46 -6.81 2.08
CA LYS A 207 3.97 -6.92 3.45
C LYS A 207 3.71 -8.34 3.97
N LEU A 208 4.72 -9.20 3.87
CA LEU A 208 4.65 -10.62 4.31
C LEU A 208 5.46 -10.83 5.60
N SER A 209 4.89 -11.57 6.56
CA SER A 209 5.60 -12.10 7.73
C SER A 209 6.24 -13.47 7.44
N GLY A 210 7.41 -13.76 8.04
CA GLY A 210 8.01 -15.10 8.09
C GLY A 210 8.85 -15.58 6.89
N LEU A 211 9.18 -16.89 6.88
CA LEU A 211 10.16 -17.56 5.99
C LEU A 211 9.85 -17.41 4.48
N HIS A 212 8.58 -17.19 4.12
CA HIS A 212 8.13 -17.03 2.72
C HIS A 212 8.41 -15.63 2.16
N ARG A 213 8.80 -14.67 3.01
CA ARG A 213 9.25 -13.33 2.60
C ARG A 213 10.37 -13.41 1.55
N LYS A 214 11.30 -14.36 1.63
CA LYS A 214 12.42 -14.47 0.67
C LYS A 214 11.99 -14.92 -0.74
N LYS A 215 11.10 -15.91 -0.86
CA LYS A 215 10.61 -16.41 -2.16
C LYS A 215 9.71 -15.40 -2.86
N LEU A 216 8.79 -14.76 -2.13
CA LEU A 216 7.90 -13.73 -2.69
C LEU A 216 8.62 -12.40 -2.93
N HIS A 217 9.61 -12.02 -2.10
CA HIS A 217 10.50 -10.89 -2.39
C HIS A 217 11.38 -11.16 -3.61
N GLN A 218 11.80 -12.40 -3.88
CA GLN A 218 12.46 -12.77 -5.14
C GLN A 218 11.54 -12.58 -6.34
N VAL A 219 10.26 -12.97 -6.26
CA VAL A 219 9.27 -12.70 -7.32
C VAL A 219 9.08 -11.19 -7.51
N PHE A 220 8.97 -10.42 -6.43
CA PHE A 220 8.87 -8.95 -6.46
C PHE A 220 10.12 -8.29 -7.08
N CYS A 221 11.33 -8.76 -6.72
CA CYS A 221 12.58 -8.30 -7.32
C CYS A 221 12.72 -8.71 -8.79
N GLN A 222 12.26 -9.89 -9.21
CA GLN A 222 12.29 -10.34 -10.60
C GLN A 222 11.34 -9.54 -11.48
N LEU A 223 10.13 -9.22 -10.99
CA LEU A 223 9.18 -8.34 -11.68
C LEU A 223 9.74 -6.92 -11.89
N ASN A 224 10.58 -6.43 -10.97
CA ASN A 224 11.27 -5.14 -11.10
C ASN A 224 12.55 -5.22 -11.96
N ARG A 225 13.30 -6.34 -11.95
CA ARG A 225 14.55 -6.51 -12.75
C ARG A 225 14.29 -6.67 -14.24
N ASN A 226 13.20 -7.31 -14.65
CA ASN A 226 12.86 -7.47 -16.08
C ASN A 226 12.56 -6.14 -16.81
N LYS A 227 12.47 -5.02 -16.07
CA LYS A 227 12.37 -3.65 -16.63
C LYS A 227 13.73 -2.96 -16.80
N ALA A 228 14.71 -3.28 -15.98
CA ALA A 228 16.05 -2.69 -16.11
C ALA A 228 16.77 -3.17 -17.39
N SER A 229 16.40 -4.34 -17.92
CA SER A 229 16.95 -4.91 -19.14
C SER A 229 16.20 -4.57 -20.43
N SER A 230 15.02 -3.93 -20.35
CA SER A 230 14.18 -3.55 -21.50
C SER A 230 14.17 -2.05 -21.80
N GLY A 231 14.79 -1.22 -20.95
CA GLY A 231 14.91 0.23 -21.13
C GLY A 231 16.22 0.73 -21.75
N SER A 232 17.02 -0.14 -22.36
CA SER A 232 18.24 0.26 -23.09
C SER A 232 18.15 -0.11 -24.57
N ARG A 233 17.22 0.52 -25.30
CA ARG A 233 17.32 0.79 -26.74
C ARG A 233 16.58 2.08 -27.06
#